data_AF-A0A679I6S9-F1
#
_entry.id   AF-A0A679I6S9-F1
#
_cell.length_a   1.000
_cell.length_b   1.000
_cell.length_c   1.000
_cell.angle_alpha   90.00
_cell.angle_beta   90.00
_cell.angle_gamma   90.00
#
_symmetry.space_group_name_H-M   'P 1'
#
loop_
_entity.id
_entity.type
_entity.pdbx_description
1 polymer ?
#
loop_
_entity_poly.entity_id
_entity_poly.type
_entity_poly.pdbx_seq_one_letter_code
_entity_poly.pdbx_strand_id
1 'polypeptide(L)'
;MARTSRQSHLSPAGLKAMRQQLGRNQRDFWSMFGVSQPLGSRFEKDITPSVPVAMLVWLRTHHKLSDHDLADALEALGIHPSAVNADRLAA
;
A
#
# COMPACT_ATOMS: atom_id res chain seq x y z
N MET A 1 -29.85 8.36 -13.53
CA MET A 1 -28.51 7.93 -13.99
C MET A 1 -27.90 7.03 -12.94
N ALA A 2 -27.90 5.71 -13.18
CA ALA A 2 -27.24 4.76 -12.31
C ALA A 2 -25.73 5.00 -12.40
N ARG A 3 -25.11 5.52 -11.34
CA ARG A 3 -23.66 5.40 -11.18
C ARG A 3 -23.42 3.91 -11.02
N THR A 4 -23.05 3.24 -12.12
CA THR A 4 -22.48 1.90 -12.09
C THR A 4 -21.55 1.84 -10.88
N SER A 5 -21.89 0.96 -9.95
CA SER A 5 -21.02 0.48 -8.90
C SER A 5 -19.80 -0.11 -9.59
N ARG A 6 -18.83 0.73 -9.98
CA ARG A 6 -17.45 0.28 -10.08
C ARG A 6 -17.19 -0.17 -8.66
N GLN A 7 -17.21 -1.47 -8.42
CA GLN A 7 -16.54 -2.03 -7.26
C GLN A 7 -15.12 -1.47 -7.35
N SER A 8 -14.87 -0.36 -6.70
CA SER A 8 -13.52 0.13 -6.58
C SER A 8 -12.85 -0.95 -5.74
N HIS A 9 -11.98 -1.73 -6.37
CA HIS A 9 -11.15 -2.73 -5.68
C HIS A 9 -10.31 -2.09 -4.54
N LEU A 10 -10.40 -0.76 -4.40
CA LEU A 10 -9.77 0.10 -3.41
C LEU A 10 -10.76 0.64 -2.37
N SER A 11 -11.88 -0.05 -2.10
CA SER A 11 -12.69 0.24 -0.92
C SER A 11 -11.86 0.04 0.36
N PRO A 12 -12.22 0.66 1.50
CA PRO A 12 -11.49 0.46 2.75
C PRO A 12 -11.31 -1.01 3.14
N ALA A 13 -12.36 -1.81 2.96
CA ALA A 13 -12.32 -3.25 3.17
C ALA A 13 -11.41 -3.97 2.15
N GLY A 14 -11.43 -3.55 0.88
CA GLY A 14 -10.55 -4.08 -0.17
C GLY A 14 -9.07 -3.81 0.13
N LEU A 15 -8.72 -2.60 0.54
CA LEU A 15 -7.36 -2.22 0.93
C LEU A 15 -6.87 -3.04 2.14
N LYS A 16 -7.73 -3.22 3.14
CA LYS A 16 -7.45 -4.08 4.29
C LYS A 16 -7.22 -5.53 3.88
N ALA A 17 -8.03 -6.07 2.97
CA ALA A 17 -7.89 -7.43 2.47
C ALA A 17 -6.59 -7.62 1.67
N MET A 18 -6.24 -6.68 0.78
CA MET A 18 -4.98 -6.68 0.03
C MET A 18 -3.76 -6.72 0.96
N ARG A 19 -3.77 -5.91 2.02
CA ARG A 19 -2.70 -5.94 3.04
C ARG A 19 -2.62 -7.28 3.76
N GLN A 20 -3.77 -7.84 4.14
CA GLN A 20 -3.85 -9.13 4.84
C GLN A 20 -3.36 -10.29 3.97
N GLN A 21 -3.62 -10.26 2.65
CA GLN A 21 -3.08 -11.24 1.70
C GLN A 21 -1.53 -11.26 1.68
N LEU A 22 -0.90 -10.12 1.94
CA LEU A 22 0.55 -10.01 2.06
C LEU A 22 1.08 -10.30 3.47
N GLY A 23 0.21 -10.61 4.45
CA GLY A 23 0.62 -10.92 5.83
C GLY A 23 1.25 -9.74 6.58
N ARG A 24 0.99 -8.50 6.17
CA ARG A 24 1.61 -7.28 6.73
C ARG A 24 0.71 -6.54 7.71
N ASN A 25 1.30 -5.92 8.73
CA ASN A 25 0.59 -4.94 9.56
C ASN A 25 0.43 -3.60 8.81
N GLN A 26 -0.38 -2.67 9.34
CA GLN A 26 -0.65 -1.38 8.68
C GLN A 26 0.62 -0.59 8.41
N ARG A 27 1.53 -0.49 9.39
CA ARG A 27 2.76 0.29 9.26
C ARG A 27 3.62 -0.25 8.12
N ASP A 28 3.85 -1.56 8.11
CA ASP A 28 4.77 -2.21 7.17
C ASP A 28 4.22 -2.26 5.73
N PHE A 29 2.89 -2.22 5.57
CA PHE A 29 2.27 -2.16 4.26
C PHE A 29 2.25 -0.74 3.70
N TRP A 30 1.81 0.23 4.50
CA TRP A 30 1.66 1.60 4.02
C TRP A 30 3.01 2.31 3.83
N SER A 31 4.04 1.93 4.60
CA SER A 31 5.39 2.46 4.42
C SER A 31 5.99 2.13 3.05
N MET A 32 5.59 1.01 2.43
CA MET A 32 6.02 0.64 1.07
C MET A 32 5.62 1.68 0.02
N PHE A 33 4.58 2.46 0.30
CA PHE A 33 4.04 3.47 -0.62
C PHE A 33 4.34 4.91 -0.15
N GLY A 34 5.28 5.08 0.78
CA GLY A 34 5.59 6.38 1.39
C GLY A 34 4.46 6.94 2.27
N VAL A 35 3.53 6.09 2.71
CA VAL A 35 2.36 6.49 3.51
C VAL A 35 2.63 6.21 5.00
N SER A 36 2.40 7.22 5.86
CA SER A 36 2.52 7.05 7.31
C SER A 36 1.42 6.14 7.88
N GLN A 37 1.71 5.44 8.98
CA GLN A 37 0.74 4.51 9.60
C GLN A 37 -0.61 5.18 9.96
N PRO A 38 -0.66 6.40 10.54
CA PRO A 38 -1.93 7.06 10.82
C PRO A 38 -2.75 7.34 9.56
N LEU A 39 -2.11 7.77 8.47
CA LEU A 39 -2.77 8.04 7.21
C LEU A 39 -3.28 6.73 6.56
N GLY A 40 -2.45 5.69 6.56
CA GLY A 40 -2.83 4.35 6.10
C GLY A 40 -4.00 3.74 6.88
N SER A 41 -4.07 3.99 8.19
CA SER A 41 -5.21 3.56 9.02
C SER A 41 -6.54 4.19 8.55
N ARG A 42 -6.51 5.45 8.08
CA ARG A 42 -7.68 6.13 7.51
C ARG A 42 -8.07 5.58 6.15
N PHE A 43 -7.09 5.21 5.31
CA PHE A 43 -7.39 4.52 4.05
C PHE A 43 -8.17 3.21 4.24
N GLU A 44 -7.88 2.49 5.32
CA GLU A 44 -8.59 1.25 5.68
C GLU A 44 -9.91 1.47 6.43
N LYS A 45 -10.35 2.73 6.63
CA LYS A 45 -11.56 3.05 7.40
C LYS A 45 -12.52 3.98 6.67
N ASP A 46 -12.06 5.17 6.29
CA ASP A 46 -12.95 6.31 6.06
C ASP A 46 -12.53 7.27 4.95
N ILE A 47 -11.28 7.24 4.47
CA ILE A 47 -10.84 8.14 3.39
C ILE A 47 -10.32 7.36 2.18
N THR A 48 -10.49 7.94 0.99
CA THR A 48 -9.98 7.35 -0.25
C THR A 48 -8.51 7.75 -0.46
N PRO A 49 -7.61 6.81 -0.82
CA PRO A 49 -6.24 7.15 -1.21
C PRO A 49 -6.20 8.11 -2.40
N SER A 50 -5.14 8.91 -2.50
CA SER A 50 -4.87 9.68 -3.72
C SER A 50 -4.61 8.73 -4.90
N VAL A 51 -4.83 9.23 -6.13
CA VAL A 51 -4.66 8.42 -7.35
C VAL A 51 -3.27 7.76 -7.44
N PRO A 52 -2.14 8.45 -7.14
CA PRO A 52 -0.83 7.81 -7.16
C PRO A 52 -0.69 6.64 -6.18
N VAL A 53 -1.19 6.79 -4.94
CA VAL A 53 -1.13 5.73 -3.92
C VAL A 53 -2.00 4.54 -4.34
N ALA A 54 -3.22 4.81 -4.79
CA ALA A 54 -4.14 3.80 -5.33
C ALA A 54 -3.51 2.99 -6.49
N MET A 55 -2.83 3.67 -7.41
CA MET A 55 -2.15 3.06 -8.55
C MET A 55 -1.02 2.12 -8.10
N LEU A 56 -0.17 2.56 -7.17
CA LEU A 56 0.93 1.74 -6.65
C LEU A 56 0.43 0.51 -5.90
N VAL A 57 -0.60 0.66 -5.06
CA VAL A 57 -1.25 -0.47 -4.38
C VAL A 57 -1.80 -1.48 -5.37
N TRP A 58 -2.47 -1.03 -6.43
CA TRP A 58 -2.99 -1.91 -7.47
C TRP A 58 -1.86 -2.64 -8.21
N LEU A 59 -0.82 -1.93 -8.66
CA LEU A 59 0.32 -2.54 -9.36
C LEU A 59 1.01 -3.59 -8.50
N ARG A 60 1.23 -3.29 -7.22
CA ARG A 60 1.90 -4.21 -6.29
C ARG A 60 1.09 -5.47 -6.02
N THR A 61 -0.22 -5.32 -5.79
CA THR A 61 -1.13 -6.45 -5.50
C THR A 61 -1.37 -7.34 -6.71
N HIS A 62 -1.16 -6.82 -7.93
CA HIS A 62 -1.23 -7.58 -9.17
C HIS A 62 0.16 -8.07 -9.63
N HIS A 63 1.17 -8.03 -8.76
CA HIS A 63 2.55 -8.48 -9.04
C HIS A 63 3.20 -7.79 -10.25
N LYS A 64 2.78 -6.58 -10.59
CA LYS A 64 3.38 -5.74 -11.65
C LYS A 64 4.49 -4.82 -11.14
N LEU A 65 4.62 -4.72 -9.82
CA LEU A 65 5.63 -3.95 -9.10
C LEU A 65 6.08 -4.81 -7.92
N SER A 66 7.38 -4.93 -7.68
CA SER A 66 7.92 -5.71 -6.55
C SER A 66 8.14 -4.85 -5.30
N ASP A 67 8.43 -5.49 -4.16
CA ASP A 67 8.82 -4.77 -2.94
C ASP A 67 10.17 -4.05 -3.11
N HIS A 68 11.08 -4.62 -3.90
CA HIS A 68 12.38 -4.05 -4.20
C HIS A 68 12.25 -2.77 -5.03
N ASP A 69 11.43 -2.78 -6.08
CA ASP A 69 11.19 -1.58 -6.91
C ASP A 69 10.65 -0.40 -6.07
N LEU A 70 9.77 -0.70 -5.11
CA LEU A 70 9.23 0.30 -4.18
C LEU A 70 10.30 0.81 -3.21
N ALA A 71 11.15 -0.07 -2.70
CA ALA A 71 12.25 0.31 -1.81
C ALA A 71 13.27 1.20 -2.53
N ASP A 72 13.69 0.82 -3.74
CA ASP A 72 14.63 1.58 -4.57
C ASP A 72 14.06 2.95 -4.94
N ALA A 73 12.76 3.02 -5.26
CA ALA A 73 12.09 4.28 -5.54
C ALA A 73 12.05 5.21 -4.31
N LEU A 74 11.82 4.66 -3.11
CA LEU A 74 11.86 5.45 -1.87
C LEU A 74 13.28 5.93 -1.55
N GLU A 75 14.29 5.07 -1.74
CA GLU A 75 15.70 5.42 -1.57
C GLU A 75 16.14 6.52 -2.54
N ALA A 76 15.75 6.44 -3.81
CA ALA A 76 16.00 7.48 -4.81
C ALA A 76 15.38 8.84 -4.43
N LEU A 77 14.34 8.85 -3.59
CA LEU A 77 13.70 10.04 -3.04
C LEU A 77 14.29 10.48 -1.68
N GLY A 78 15.30 9.78 -1.16
CA GLY A 78 15.88 10.03 0.16
C GLY A 78 14.96 9.65 1.33
N ILE A 79 13.97 8.80 1.08
CA ILE A 79 13.01 8.32 2.08
C ILE A 79 13.41 6.93 2.52
N HIS A 80 13.83 6.79 3.76
CA HIS A 80 14.08 5.48 4.37
C HIS A 80 12.90 5.11 5.26
N PRO A 81 11.94 4.28 4.79
CA PRO A 81 10.88 3.80 5.67
C PRO A 81 11.54 3.09 6.86
N SER A 82 11.29 3.61 8.06
CA SER A 82 11.93 3.18 9.30
C SER A 82 11.88 1.65 9.40
N ALA A 83 13.04 1.03 9.17
CA ALA A 83 13.24 -0.41 9.08
C ALA A 83 13.02 -1.02 10.47
N VAL A 84 11.79 -1.44 10.72
CA VAL A 84 11.52 -2.50 11.67
C VAL A 84 11.13 -3.67 10.79
N ASN A 85 12.03 -4.66 10.68
CA ASN A 85 11.92 -5.89 9.86
C ASN A 85 12.64 -5.89 8.48
N ALA A 86 13.86 -5.35 8.39
CA ALA A 86 14.77 -5.68 7.29
C ALA A 86 15.11 -7.19 7.25
N ASP A 87 14.96 -7.90 8.37
CA ASP A 87 15.31 -9.33 8.51
C ASP A 87 14.35 -10.31 7.81
N ARG A 88 13.28 -9.83 7.17
CA ARG A 88 12.25 -10.70 6.55
C ARG A 88 12.09 -10.58 5.04
N LEU A 89 12.94 -9.79 4.38
CA LEU A 89 12.94 -9.62 2.92
C LEU A 89 13.94 -10.54 2.20
N ALA A 90 14.65 -11.40 2.94
CA ALA A 90 15.51 -12.45 2.40
C ALA A 90 14.96 -13.83 2.80
N ALA A 91 13.88 -14.27 2.15
CA ALA A 91 13.44 -15.67 2.07
C ALA A 91 12.52 -15.86 0.86
#